data_AF-A0A124G381-F1
#
_entry.id   AF-A0A124G381-F1
#
_cell.length_a   1.000
_cell.length_b   1.000
_cell.length_c   1.000
_cell.angle_alpha   90.00
_cell.angle_beta   90.00
_cell.angle_gamma   90.00
#
_symmetry.space_group_name_H-M   'P 1'
#
loop_
_entity.id
_entity.type
_entity.pdbx_description
1 polymer ?
#
loop_
_entity_poly.entity_id
_entity_poly.type
_entity_poly.pdbx_seq_one_letter_code
_entity_poly.pdbx_strand_id
1 'polypeptide(L)'
;MLETFFSILVSFALCLSLVIAPAAADGELFHRASENMLTVYGNANLDNVIDENDTLYLRGIIEGENERTALADANADGQINEADAAQIRSIMRGDAEEVTVLDHAGRAVTVDMPLERIIPLGALNMRIVASVNATDKVIGIDKGTINSEVLVSRAHPELLELPDVTGNPEMMLKLEPDLIFMSSWIGGDAEKLQEKIQVPVVCIEPTLNGSSFYGPGGVFETWELLSFLLGSEEHTRGLIGYCEDEIHKLQKVTSNIPEEEKPRVYYSVHTVRAMTKYDPIQIAGGRNVAEELANPAPGRVVFEVPKEQIIDWNPDIIMVHAFSEPSPSIQELLSEPSFQSIKAVNDERVYYVKGPISGIDPASSLTECFYMAKLFHPQAFADLDVEAKGNEMLKRMYGADGLYTWMEDYYHLYSWNGSVSEDETLEEGGTLSRLSSITSNIF
;
A
#
# COMPACT_ATOMS: atom_id res chain seq x y z
N MET A 1 -16.35 53.07 30.65
CA MET A 1 -16.47 52.01 31.67
C MET A 1 -17.93 51.60 31.66
N LEU A 2 -18.20 50.38 31.20
CA LEU A 2 -19.51 49.78 30.89
C LEU A 2 -20.34 50.50 29.80
N GLU A 3 -20.94 49.68 28.93
CA GLU A 3 -21.84 50.03 27.81
C GLU A 3 -21.19 50.43 26.47
N THR A 4 -20.36 49.55 25.91
CA THR A 4 -20.16 49.43 24.43
C THR A 4 -19.46 48.11 24.08
N PHE A 5 -19.99 46.97 24.56
CA PHE A 5 -19.45 45.63 24.25
C PHE A 5 -20.53 44.60 23.87
N PHE A 6 -21.59 45.06 23.21
CA PHE A 6 -22.69 44.20 22.73
C PHE A 6 -23.13 44.66 21.33
N SER A 7 -22.27 44.54 20.31
CA SER A 7 -22.67 44.66 18.88
C SER A 7 -21.61 44.24 17.84
N ILE A 8 -20.54 43.50 18.19
CA ILE A 8 -19.60 42.96 17.20
C ILE A 8 -19.36 41.46 17.45
N LEU A 9 -20.44 40.69 17.43
CA LEU A 9 -20.39 39.22 17.51
C LEU A 9 -21.60 38.57 16.81
N VAL A 10 -22.06 39.17 15.71
CA VAL A 10 -23.21 38.68 14.90
C VAL A 10 -22.89 38.58 13.40
N SER A 11 -21.62 38.67 12.96
CA SER A 11 -21.28 38.54 11.52
C SER A 11 -20.28 37.44 11.16
N PHE A 12 -20.10 36.41 12.01
CA PHE A 12 -19.26 35.24 11.68
C PHE A 12 -19.94 33.88 11.92
N ALA A 13 -21.27 33.84 11.89
CA ALA A 13 -22.04 32.62 12.16
C ALA A 13 -23.18 32.39 11.14
N LEU A 14 -22.89 32.51 9.83
CA LEU A 14 -23.90 32.32 8.78
C LEU A 14 -23.43 31.54 7.53
N CYS A 15 -22.37 30.73 7.63
CA CYS A 15 -22.03 29.71 6.61
C CYS A 15 -21.81 28.30 7.19
N LEU A 16 -22.38 28.03 8.37
CA LEU A 16 -22.39 26.71 9.00
C LEU A 16 -23.83 26.39 9.40
N SER A 17 -24.63 25.95 8.44
CA SER A 17 -25.82 25.13 8.67
C SER A 17 -26.50 24.79 7.35
N LEU A 18 -26.19 23.61 6.84
CA LEU A 18 -27.21 22.69 6.30
C LEU A 18 -26.71 21.27 6.58
N VAL A 19 -26.66 20.94 7.88
CA VAL A 19 -26.77 19.57 8.34
C VAL A 19 -28.24 19.20 8.22
N ILE A 20 -28.57 18.37 7.24
CA ILE A 20 -29.75 17.52 7.30
C ILE A 20 -29.23 16.10 7.46
N ALA A 21 -29.22 15.61 8.69
CA ALA A 21 -29.43 14.18 8.92
C ALA A 21 -30.95 13.96 8.98
N PRO A 22 -31.47 12.90 8.37
CA PRO A 22 -31.89 11.81 9.24
C PRO A 22 -31.67 10.39 8.67
N ALA A 23 -31.38 9.49 9.62
CA ALA A 23 -31.87 8.12 9.73
C ALA A 23 -31.61 7.11 8.59
N ALA A 24 -30.82 6.09 8.95
CA ALA A 24 -30.90 4.70 8.46
C ALA A 24 -31.02 4.52 6.93
N ALA A 25 -29.90 4.70 6.26
CA ALA A 25 -29.55 4.08 4.98
C ALA A 25 -28.03 3.82 5.05
N ASP A 26 -27.63 2.71 5.68
CA ASP A 26 -27.24 1.45 5.02
C ASP A 26 -26.16 1.66 3.95
N GLY A 27 -24.98 1.08 4.23
CA GLY A 27 -23.79 0.71 3.43
C GLY A 27 -23.54 1.17 1.98
N GLU A 28 -24.50 1.67 1.22
CA GLU A 28 -24.37 1.90 -0.23
C GLU A 28 -23.56 3.16 -0.60
N LEU A 29 -23.58 4.22 0.21
CA LEU A 29 -22.84 5.46 -0.09
C LEU A 29 -21.31 5.31 0.07
N PHE A 30 -20.85 4.41 0.95
CA PHE A 30 -19.43 4.04 1.03
C PHE A 30 -19.05 2.97 0.00
N HIS A 31 -20.01 2.15 -0.46
CA HIS A 31 -19.77 1.16 -1.51
C HIS A 31 -19.58 1.77 -2.91
N ARG A 32 -20.24 2.90 -3.24
CA ARG A 32 -20.04 3.55 -4.55
C ARG A 32 -18.72 4.30 -4.69
N ALA A 33 -18.17 4.82 -3.59
CA ALA A 33 -16.83 5.38 -3.59
C ALA A 33 -15.72 4.29 -3.63
N SER A 34 -16.08 3.00 -3.53
CA SER A 34 -15.11 1.89 -3.45
C SER A 34 -14.77 1.20 -4.77
N GLU A 35 -15.34 1.63 -5.91
CA GLU A 35 -15.09 1.04 -7.24
C GLU A 35 -14.20 1.92 -8.14
N ASN A 36 -13.95 3.18 -7.77
CA ASN A 36 -13.13 4.11 -8.56
C ASN A 36 -11.67 4.12 -8.06
N MET A 37 -10.82 3.50 -8.86
CA MET A 37 -9.37 3.35 -8.78
C MET A 37 -8.55 4.45 -9.50
N LEU A 38 -9.14 5.29 -10.36
CA LEU A 38 -8.40 6.37 -11.03
C LEU A 38 -8.75 7.75 -10.48
N THR A 39 -7.89 8.28 -9.62
CA THR A 39 -8.07 9.54 -8.89
C THR A 39 -7.57 10.77 -9.68
N VAL A 40 -7.87 10.82 -10.98
CA VAL A 40 -7.47 11.91 -11.90
C VAL A 40 -8.65 12.82 -12.21
N TYR A 41 -8.45 14.13 -12.14
CA TYR A 41 -9.44 15.13 -12.57
C TYR A 41 -9.59 15.02 -14.09
N GLY A 42 -10.77 14.57 -14.51
CA GLY A 42 -11.09 14.16 -15.87
C GLY A 42 -11.84 12.84 -15.93
N ASN A 43 -11.68 11.96 -14.93
CA ASN A 43 -12.49 10.76 -14.71
C ASN A 43 -13.84 11.15 -14.09
N ALA A 44 -14.66 11.85 -14.87
CA ALA A 44 -15.92 12.45 -14.42
C ALA A 44 -16.97 11.40 -14.03
N ASN A 45 -17.01 10.26 -14.73
CA ASN A 45 -18.01 9.21 -14.52
C ASN A 45 -17.59 8.15 -13.47
N LEU A 46 -16.34 8.20 -13.00
CA LEU A 46 -15.76 7.33 -11.98
C LEU A 46 -15.63 5.86 -12.42
N ASP A 47 -15.35 5.59 -13.69
CA ASP A 47 -15.23 4.24 -14.25
C ASP A 47 -13.78 3.72 -14.46
N ASN A 48 -12.79 4.51 -14.03
CA ASN A 48 -11.35 4.24 -14.11
C ASN A 48 -10.72 4.45 -15.49
N VAL A 49 -11.46 4.98 -16.46
CA VAL A 49 -10.95 5.21 -17.81
C VAL A 49 -11.36 6.60 -18.26
N ILE A 50 -10.38 7.46 -18.55
CA ILE A 50 -10.70 8.77 -19.12
C ILE A 50 -11.01 8.60 -20.61
N ASP A 51 -12.29 8.62 -20.97
CA ASP A 51 -12.78 8.42 -22.33
C ASP A 51 -13.99 9.31 -22.70
N GLU A 52 -14.66 8.99 -23.82
CA GLU A 52 -15.81 9.78 -24.30
C GLU A 52 -16.97 9.77 -23.29
N ASN A 53 -17.11 8.73 -22.47
CA ASN A 53 -18.15 8.60 -21.46
C ASN A 53 -17.99 9.65 -20.35
N ASP A 54 -16.78 10.08 -20.02
CA ASP A 54 -16.56 11.19 -19.08
C ASP A 54 -17.12 12.49 -19.61
N THR A 55 -16.90 12.78 -20.89
CA THR A 55 -17.43 14.00 -21.51
C THR A 55 -18.96 13.96 -21.58
N LEU A 56 -19.56 12.78 -21.78
CA LEU A 56 -21.01 12.59 -21.75
C LEU A 56 -21.55 12.75 -20.32
N TYR A 57 -20.88 12.16 -19.34
CA TYR A 57 -21.28 12.25 -17.94
C TYR A 57 -21.21 13.71 -17.45
N LEU A 58 -20.13 14.41 -17.79
CA LEU A 58 -19.93 15.83 -17.48
C LEU A 58 -21.00 16.72 -18.10
N ARG A 59 -21.41 16.47 -19.36
CA ARG A 59 -22.54 17.20 -19.96
C ARG A 59 -23.83 16.98 -19.19
N GLY A 60 -24.11 15.75 -18.78
CA GLY A 60 -25.26 15.48 -17.90
C GLY A 60 -25.15 16.21 -16.55
N ILE A 61 -23.95 16.44 -16.00
CA ILE A 61 -23.77 17.28 -14.81
C ILE A 61 -24.17 18.74 -15.11
N ILE A 62 -23.72 19.30 -16.23
CA ILE A 62 -24.02 20.68 -16.66
C ILE A 62 -25.53 20.87 -16.88
N GLU A 63 -26.19 19.86 -17.46
CA GLU A 63 -27.63 19.86 -17.76
C GLU A 63 -28.49 19.54 -16.51
N GLY A 64 -27.88 19.11 -15.41
CA GLY A 64 -28.55 18.75 -14.16
C GLY A 64 -29.18 17.35 -14.16
N GLU A 65 -28.74 16.49 -15.08
CA GLU A 65 -29.18 15.09 -15.24
C GLU A 65 -28.33 14.12 -14.40
N ASN A 66 -27.04 14.42 -14.20
CA ASN A 66 -26.10 13.58 -13.44
C ASN A 66 -25.65 14.24 -12.13
N GLU A 67 -25.21 13.41 -11.17
CA GLU A 67 -24.62 13.86 -9.92
C GLU A 67 -23.22 14.46 -10.15
N ARG A 68 -22.94 15.59 -9.49
CA ARG A 68 -21.61 16.21 -9.51
C ARG A 68 -20.59 15.29 -8.84
N THR A 69 -19.44 15.10 -9.49
CA THR A 69 -18.28 14.40 -8.93
C THR A 69 -17.13 15.39 -8.76
N ALA A 70 -16.22 15.14 -7.81
CA ALA A 70 -15.05 16.00 -7.62
C ALA A 70 -14.12 15.96 -8.85
N LEU A 71 -14.00 14.79 -9.48
CA LEU A 71 -13.13 14.56 -10.64
C LEU A 71 -13.70 15.10 -11.96
N ALA A 72 -14.94 15.59 -11.99
CA ALA A 72 -15.51 16.23 -13.18
C ALA A 72 -14.99 17.66 -13.43
N ASP A 73 -14.36 18.30 -12.43
CA ASP A 73 -13.70 19.61 -12.56
C ASP A 73 -12.30 19.44 -13.16
N ALA A 74 -12.21 18.90 -14.38
CA ALA A 74 -10.97 18.43 -15.00
C ALA A 74 -9.83 19.47 -15.04
N ASN A 75 -10.15 20.77 -15.11
CA ASN A 75 -9.14 21.84 -15.08
C ASN A 75 -8.87 22.41 -13.66
N ALA A 76 -9.55 21.87 -12.64
CA ALA A 76 -9.46 22.22 -11.23
C ALA A 76 -9.69 23.73 -10.93
N ASP A 77 -10.54 24.41 -11.70
CA ASP A 77 -10.86 25.83 -11.51
C ASP A 77 -12.05 26.08 -10.55
N GLY A 78 -12.69 25.02 -10.07
CA GLY A 78 -13.84 25.03 -9.17
C GLY A 78 -15.19 25.09 -9.90
N GLN A 79 -15.23 25.04 -11.23
CA GLN A 79 -16.43 25.17 -12.04
C GLN A 79 -16.54 24.10 -13.12
N ILE A 80 -17.37 23.09 -12.90
CA ILE A 80 -17.76 22.12 -13.95
C ILE A 80 -18.48 22.80 -15.12
N ASN A 81 -17.82 22.92 -16.27
CA ASN A 81 -18.29 23.57 -17.49
C ASN A 81 -17.63 22.99 -18.78
N GLU A 82 -17.84 23.62 -19.94
CA GLU A 82 -17.28 23.13 -21.22
C GLU A 82 -15.73 23.16 -21.30
N ALA A 83 -15.06 23.95 -20.46
CA ALA A 83 -13.62 23.96 -20.31
C ALA A 83 -13.11 22.60 -19.79
N ASP A 84 -13.80 21.99 -18.84
CA ASP A 84 -13.46 20.65 -18.35
C ASP A 84 -13.64 19.60 -19.44
N ALA A 85 -14.70 19.71 -20.24
CA ALA A 85 -14.89 18.83 -21.38
C ALA A 85 -13.74 18.97 -22.39
N ALA A 86 -13.16 20.17 -22.56
CA ALA A 86 -12.00 20.38 -23.40
C ALA A 86 -10.73 19.76 -22.80
N GLN A 87 -10.55 19.90 -21.49
CA GLN A 87 -9.44 19.29 -20.75
C GLN A 87 -9.48 17.76 -20.80
N ILE A 88 -10.65 17.14 -20.54
CA ILE A 88 -10.85 15.68 -20.68
C ILE A 88 -10.46 15.22 -22.08
N ARG A 89 -10.95 15.90 -23.13
CA ARG A 89 -10.59 15.58 -24.50
C ARG A 89 -9.09 15.72 -24.77
N SER A 90 -8.39 16.60 -24.07
CA SER A 90 -6.94 16.76 -24.19
C SER A 90 -6.20 15.60 -23.55
N ILE A 91 -6.62 15.20 -22.35
CA ILE A 91 -6.12 14.03 -21.63
C ILE A 91 -6.29 12.78 -22.50
N MET A 92 -7.49 12.54 -23.04
CA MET A 92 -7.78 11.39 -23.91
C MET A 92 -6.89 11.31 -25.15
N ARG A 93 -6.46 12.46 -25.70
CA ARG A 93 -5.59 12.51 -26.88
C ARG A 93 -4.11 12.39 -26.53
N GLY A 94 -3.76 12.46 -25.25
CA GLY A 94 -2.37 12.54 -24.77
C GLY A 94 -1.68 13.85 -25.15
N ASP A 95 -2.44 14.93 -25.36
CA ASP A 95 -1.90 16.26 -25.70
C ASP A 95 -2.12 17.31 -24.58
N ALA A 96 -2.58 16.88 -23.40
CA ALA A 96 -2.67 17.72 -22.22
C ALA A 96 -1.28 18.15 -21.75
N GLU A 97 -1.07 19.45 -21.54
CA GLU A 97 0.18 20.00 -21.00
C GLU A 97 0.30 19.80 -19.49
N GLU A 98 -0.84 19.69 -18.80
CA GLU A 98 -0.93 19.44 -17.37
C GLU A 98 -2.12 18.54 -17.05
N VAL A 99 -2.02 17.77 -15.96
CA VAL A 99 -3.13 17.00 -15.40
C VAL A 99 -3.19 17.23 -13.89
N THR A 100 -4.41 17.23 -13.34
CA THR A 100 -4.60 17.35 -11.88
C THR A 100 -4.99 16.01 -11.29
N VAL A 101 -4.36 15.62 -10.19
CA VAL A 101 -4.64 14.37 -9.47
C VAL A 101 -5.10 14.66 -8.05
N LEU A 102 -6.00 13.82 -7.52
CA LEU A 102 -6.36 13.79 -6.12
C LEU A 102 -5.45 12.79 -5.42
N ASP A 103 -4.45 13.27 -4.69
CA ASP A 103 -3.47 12.40 -4.04
C ASP A 103 -4.02 11.73 -2.76
N HIS A 104 -3.27 10.79 -2.18
CA HIS A 104 -3.71 10.05 -0.99
C HIS A 104 -3.70 10.87 0.30
N ALA A 105 -3.22 12.12 0.25
CA ALA A 105 -3.36 13.09 1.33
C ALA A 105 -4.62 13.97 1.14
N GLY A 106 -5.43 13.72 0.09
CA GLY A 106 -6.63 14.47 -0.23
C GLY A 106 -6.36 15.82 -0.89
N ARG A 107 -5.16 16.02 -1.46
CA ARG A 107 -4.76 17.27 -2.12
C ARG A 107 -4.99 17.16 -3.63
N ALA A 108 -5.49 18.23 -4.23
CA ALA A 108 -5.46 18.39 -5.69
C ALA A 108 -4.06 18.89 -6.10
N VAL A 109 -3.33 18.08 -6.86
CA VAL A 109 -1.97 18.40 -7.30
C VAL A 109 -1.92 18.40 -8.82
N THR A 110 -1.63 19.55 -9.42
CA THR A 110 -1.42 19.70 -10.86
C THR A 110 0.03 19.33 -11.20
N VAL A 111 0.21 18.51 -12.23
CA VAL A 111 1.51 18.03 -12.70
C VAL A 111 1.66 18.31 -14.19
N ASP A 112 2.85 18.76 -14.59
CA ASP A 112 3.20 18.98 -15.99
C ASP A 112 3.42 17.64 -16.70
N MET A 113 2.92 17.52 -17.93
CA MET A 113 3.00 16.31 -18.74
C MET A 113 3.83 16.55 -20.02
N PRO A 114 4.55 15.53 -20.54
CA PRO A 114 4.76 14.20 -19.97
C PRO A 114 5.82 14.19 -18.85
N LEU A 115 5.71 13.23 -17.93
CA LEU A 115 6.70 13.01 -16.87
C LEU A 115 7.86 12.14 -17.38
N GLU A 116 9.10 12.63 -17.33
CA GLU A 116 10.30 11.90 -17.73
C GLU A 116 11.35 11.79 -16.63
N ARG A 117 11.23 12.60 -15.58
CA ARG A 117 12.22 12.73 -14.51
C ARG A 117 11.53 12.70 -13.14
N ILE A 118 11.50 11.54 -12.50
CA ILE A 118 10.83 11.37 -11.22
C ILE A 118 11.79 11.07 -10.08
N ILE A 119 11.40 11.46 -8.87
CA ILE A 119 12.07 11.09 -7.61
C ILE A 119 11.05 10.39 -6.70
N PRO A 120 11.11 9.06 -6.57
CA PRO A 120 10.32 8.33 -5.58
C PRO A 120 11.04 8.34 -4.23
N LEU A 121 10.48 9.07 -3.25
CA LEU A 121 11.03 9.10 -1.89
C LEU A 121 10.54 7.89 -1.10
N GLY A 122 11.46 7.07 -0.61
CA GLY A 122 11.12 5.91 0.21
C GLY A 122 11.01 4.60 -0.58
N ALA A 123 11.26 3.49 0.14
CA ALA A 123 11.10 2.12 -0.36
C ALA A 123 9.73 1.83 -0.98
N LEU A 124 8.67 2.35 -0.37
CA LEU A 124 7.30 2.15 -0.85
C LEU A 124 7.11 2.73 -2.25
N ASN A 125 7.37 4.02 -2.41
CA ASN A 125 7.17 4.71 -3.69
C ASN A 125 8.03 4.11 -4.80
N MET A 126 9.27 3.71 -4.50
CA MET A 126 10.13 3.03 -5.47
C MET A 126 9.57 1.68 -5.92
N ARG A 127 9.02 0.87 -5.01
CA ARG A 127 8.41 -0.44 -5.33
C ARG A 127 7.22 -0.30 -6.27
N ILE A 128 6.40 0.74 -6.06
CA ILE A 128 5.22 1.00 -6.89
C ILE A 128 5.67 1.44 -8.30
N VAL A 129 6.63 2.36 -8.39
CA VAL A 129 7.23 2.79 -9.66
C VAL A 129 7.82 1.61 -10.44
N ALA A 130 8.48 0.68 -9.75
CA ALA A 130 8.98 -0.54 -10.38
C ALA A 130 7.86 -1.50 -10.84
N SER A 131 6.80 -1.65 -10.03
CA SER A 131 5.65 -2.50 -10.38
C SER A 131 4.96 -2.06 -11.68
N VAL A 132 4.85 -0.74 -11.87
CA VAL A 132 4.28 -0.14 -13.09
C VAL A 132 5.29 0.04 -14.23
N ASN A 133 6.48 -0.59 -14.13
CA ASN A 133 7.53 -0.58 -15.16
C ASN A 133 7.98 0.83 -15.58
N ALA A 134 8.27 1.70 -14.62
CA ALA A 134 8.68 3.09 -14.86
C ALA A 134 10.01 3.47 -14.16
N THR A 135 10.89 2.49 -13.90
CA THR A 135 12.20 2.72 -13.25
C THR A 135 13.18 3.52 -14.11
N ASP A 136 12.99 3.53 -15.43
CA ASP A 136 13.78 4.28 -16.39
C ASP A 136 13.63 5.81 -16.25
N LYS A 137 12.51 6.27 -15.69
CA LYS A 137 12.24 7.68 -15.39
C LYS A 137 12.87 8.17 -14.07
N VAL A 138 13.44 7.27 -13.27
CA VAL A 138 13.98 7.60 -11.93
C VAL A 138 15.35 8.27 -12.03
N ILE A 139 15.49 9.46 -11.45
CA ILE A 139 16.72 10.27 -11.51
C ILE A 139 17.44 10.44 -10.17
N GLY A 140 16.83 9.99 -9.07
CA GLY A 140 17.38 10.04 -7.72
C GLY A 140 16.61 9.15 -6.77
N ILE A 141 17.27 8.63 -5.74
CA ILE A 141 16.69 7.66 -4.80
C ILE A 141 16.96 8.05 -3.35
N ASP A 142 16.06 7.64 -2.46
CA ASP A 142 16.25 7.73 -1.01
C ASP A 142 17.10 6.52 -0.53
N LYS A 143 18.44 6.64 -0.51
CA LYS A 143 19.32 5.53 -0.09
C LYS A 143 19.20 5.18 1.39
N GLY A 144 18.56 6.03 2.19
CA GLY A 144 18.18 5.74 3.56
C GLY A 144 17.19 4.58 3.70
N THR A 145 16.39 4.31 2.67
CA THR A 145 15.39 3.23 2.66
C THR A 145 15.51 2.28 1.47
N ILE A 146 16.20 2.69 0.40
CA ILE A 146 16.53 1.87 -0.76
C ILE A 146 17.97 1.35 -0.61
N ASN A 147 18.10 0.07 -0.28
CA ASN A 147 19.39 -0.61 -0.14
C ASN A 147 19.34 -2.01 -0.78
N SER A 148 20.44 -2.76 -0.72
CA SER A 148 20.58 -4.09 -1.32
C SER A 148 19.66 -5.18 -0.74
N GLU A 149 18.98 -4.89 0.37
CA GLU A 149 18.07 -5.79 1.08
C GLU A 149 16.61 -5.57 0.67
N VAL A 150 16.36 -4.66 -0.27
CA VAL A 150 15.02 -4.45 -0.83
C VAL A 150 14.92 -5.17 -2.18
N LEU A 151 13.81 -5.89 -2.39
CA LEU A 151 13.53 -6.62 -3.64
C LEU A 151 13.72 -5.76 -4.89
N VAL A 152 13.22 -4.52 -4.87
CA VAL A 152 13.35 -3.60 -6.01
C VAL A 152 14.81 -3.33 -6.38
N SER A 153 15.70 -3.16 -5.39
CA SER A 153 17.13 -2.93 -5.64
C SER A 153 17.85 -4.16 -6.19
N ARG A 154 17.31 -5.36 -5.94
CA ARG A 154 17.86 -6.60 -6.51
C ARG A 154 17.39 -6.80 -7.94
N ALA A 155 16.16 -6.41 -8.22
CA ALA A 155 15.61 -6.42 -9.57
C ALA A 155 16.27 -5.35 -10.46
N HIS A 156 16.56 -4.20 -9.88
CA HIS A 156 17.09 -3.01 -10.54
C HIS A 156 18.33 -2.46 -9.81
N PRO A 157 19.46 -3.20 -9.82
CA PRO A 157 20.68 -2.78 -9.12
C PRO A 157 21.25 -1.45 -9.63
N GLU A 158 20.95 -1.08 -10.88
CA GLU A 158 21.31 0.22 -11.47
C GLU A 158 20.73 1.42 -10.71
N LEU A 159 19.60 1.25 -10.00
CA LEU A 159 19.02 2.31 -9.18
C LEU A 159 19.95 2.72 -8.04
N LEU A 160 20.76 1.79 -7.52
CA LEU A 160 21.71 2.07 -6.44
C LEU A 160 22.85 2.99 -6.87
N GLU A 161 23.08 3.16 -8.18
CA GLU A 161 24.08 4.07 -8.75
C GLU A 161 23.55 5.51 -8.87
N LEU A 162 22.23 5.71 -8.75
CA LEU A 162 21.62 7.04 -8.85
C LEU A 162 22.03 7.94 -7.66
N PRO A 163 21.95 9.28 -7.84
CA PRO A 163 22.18 10.24 -6.77
C PRO A 163 21.32 9.97 -5.53
N ASP A 164 21.95 10.08 -4.36
CA ASP A 164 21.27 10.01 -3.07
C ASP A 164 20.59 11.35 -2.76
N VAL A 165 19.28 11.31 -2.56
CA VAL A 165 18.46 12.48 -2.21
C VAL A 165 17.93 12.43 -0.77
N THR A 166 18.33 11.44 0.05
CA THR A 166 17.83 11.27 1.43
C THR A 166 17.93 12.56 2.24
N GLY A 167 16.78 13.12 2.61
CA GLY A 167 16.69 14.35 3.41
C GLY A 167 17.32 15.59 2.77
N ASN A 168 17.55 15.59 1.45
CA ASN A 168 18.30 16.65 0.75
C ASN A 168 17.51 17.32 -0.39
N PRO A 169 16.64 18.29 -0.10
CA PRO A 169 15.88 19.02 -1.12
C PRO A 169 16.74 19.81 -2.12
N GLU A 170 17.94 20.25 -1.72
CA GLU A 170 18.85 20.97 -2.64
C GLU A 170 19.40 20.04 -3.72
N MET A 171 19.69 18.79 -3.35
CA MET A 171 20.06 17.76 -4.32
C MET A 171 18.89 17.43 -5.23
N MET A 172 17.67 17.27 -4.70
CA MET A 172 16.48 17.03 -5.52
C MET A 172 16.30 18.14 -6.55
N LEU A 173 16.35 19.41 -6.15
CA LEU A 173 16.22 20.55 -7.05
C LEU A 173 17.29 20.57 -8.15
N LYS A 174 18.55 20.22 -7.81
CA LYS A 174 19.66 20.16 -8.77
C LYS A 174 19.44 19.09 -9.86
N LEU A 175 18.68 18.05 -9.56
CA LEU A 175 18.37 17.00 -10.52
C LEU A 175 17.24 17.40 -11.48
N GLU A 176 16.59 18.55 -11.28
CA GLU A 176 15.50 19.05 -12.14
C GLU A 176 14.42 17.98 -12.39
N PRO A 177 13.73 17.49 -11.34
CA PRO A 177 12.63 16.54 -11.46
C PRO A 177 11.34 17.22 -11.95
N ASP A 178 10.54 16.46 -12.69
CA ASP A 178 9.18 16.83 -13.11
C ASP A 178 8.17 16.54 -11.98
N LEU A 179 8.41 15.47 -11.21
CA LEU A 179 7.52 15.03 -10.13
C LEU A 179 8.29 14.33 -9.00
N ILE A 180 7.85 14.55 -7.76
CA ILE A 180 8.29 13.80 -6.59
C ILE A 180 7.12 13.01 -5.99
N PHE A 181 7.37 11.74 -5.69
CA PHE A 181 6.44 10.90 -4.93
C PHE A 181 6.86 10.80 -3.47
N MET A 182 5.90 10.91 -2.55
CA MET A 182 6.15 10.90 -1.11
C MET A 182 5.03 10.19 -0.35
N SER A 183 5.32 9.54 0.78
CA SER A 183 4.29 8.93 1.64
C SER A 183 3.34 9.96 2.26
N SER A 184 2.04 9.63 2.34
CA SER A 184 0.98 10.56 2.80
C SER A 184 0.92 10.76 4.32
N TRP A 185 1.56 9.89 5.12
CA TRP A 185 1.63 9.99 6.60
C TRP A 185 2.24 11.27 7.13
N ILE A 186 2.88 12.04 6.25
CA ILE A 186 3.56 13.28 6.56
C ILE A 186 2.94 14.43 5.76
N GLY A 187 1.60 14.51 5.70
CA GLY A 187 0.88 15.44 4.81
C GLY A 187 1.34 16.90 4.90
N GLY A 188 1.77 17.37 6.08
CA GLY A 188 2.34 18.72 6.24
C GLY A 188 3.76 18.90 5.69
N ASP A 189 4.48 17.82 5.37
CA ASP A 189 5.85 17.88 4.83
C ASP A 189 5.87 17.82 3.31
N ALA A 190 4.85 17.25 2.66
CA ALA A 190 4.73 17.28 1.20
C ALA A 190 4.47 18.70 0.68
N GLU A 191 3.59 19.46 1.32
CA GLU A 191 3.36 20.88 1.00
C GLU A 191 4.63 21.72 1.22
N LYS A 192 5.29 21.56 2.37
CA LYS A 192 6.56 22.26 2.67
C LYS A 192 7.65 21.91 1.66
N LEU A 193 7.73 20.65 1.24
CA LEU A 193 8.71 20.22 0.24
C LEU A 193 8.39 20.87 -1.10
N GLN A 194 7.14 20.77 -1.58
CA GLN A 194 6.67 21.39 -2.82
C GLN A 194 6.93 22.90 -2.83
N GLU A 195 6.60 23.62 -1.75
CA GLU A 195 6.89 25.05 -1.61
C GLU A 195 8.40 25.34 -1.65
N LYS A 196 9.23 24.47 -1.08
CA LYS A 196 10.69 24.68 -1.01
C LYS A 196 11.37 24.48 -2.37
N ILE A 197 10.95 23.47 -3.13
CA ILE A 197 11.61 23.09 -4.39
C ILE A 197 10.87 23.56 -5.64
N GLN A 198 9.62 24.00 -5.52
CA GLN A 198 8.77 24.43 -6.63
C GLN A 198 8.56 23.35 -7.70
N VAL A 199 8.48 22.09 -7.28
CA VAL A 199 8.17 20.91 -8.10
C VAL A 199 6.96 20.22 -7.48
N PRO A 200 5.99 19.74 -8.28
CA PRO A 200 4.86 18.98 -7.77
C PRO A 200 5.30 17.81 -6.88
N VAL A 201 4.60 17.63 -5.76
CA VAL A 201 4.79 16.49 -4.86
C VAL A 201 3.45 15.77 -4.73
N VAL A 202 3.35 14.54 -5.22
CA VAL A 202 2.15 13.71 -5.11
C VAL A 202 2.31 12.74 -3.95
N CYS A 203 1.37 12.79 -3.00
CA CYS A 203 1.35 11.87 -1.88
C CYS A 203 0.72 10.53 -2.26
N ILE A 204 1.47 9.45 -2.07
CA ILE A 204 1.01 8.09 -2.31
C ILE A 204 1.18 7.28 -1.05
N GLU A 205 0.14 6.55 -0.68
CA GLU A 205 0.18 5.60 0.42
C GLU A 205 -0.79 4.48 0.12
N PRO A 206 -0.36 3.41 -0.55
CA PRO A 206 -1.18 2.22 -0.63
C PRO A 206 -1.40 1.72 0.79
N THR A 207 -2.65 1.42 1.11
CA THR A 207 -3.13 0.67 2.26
C THR A 207 -3.16 1.41 3.60
N LEU A 208 -3.68 2.63 3.61
CA LEU A 208 -4.03 3.42 4.81
C LEU A 208 -4.80 2.63 5.91
N ASN A 209 -5.37 1.47 5.57
CA ASN A 209 -6.16 0.59 6.41
C ASN A 209 -5.62 -0.86 6.54
N GLY A 210 -4.32 -1.12 6.39
CA GLY A 210 -3.72 -2.43 6.73
C GLY A 210 -3.81 -3.51 5.67
N SER A 211 -3.27 -3.21 4.49
CA SER A 211 -3.32 -4.04 3.28
C SER A 211 -4.73 -4.23 2.74
N SER A 212 -5.13 -3.42 1.77
CA SER A 212 -6.19 -3.80 0.83
C SER A 212 -5.67 -3.66 -0.59
N PHE A 213 -5.71 -4.77 -1.34
CA PHE A 213 -5.40 -4.73 -2.77
C PHE A 213 -6.38 -3.83 -3.52
N TYR A 214 -7.63 -3.85 -3.05
CA TYR A 214 -8.77 -3.13 -3.59
C TYR A 214 -9.17 -1.91 -2.73
N GLY A 215 -10.02 -1.07 -3.29
CA GLY A 215 -10.65 0.07 -2.62
C GLY A 215 -9.81 1.35 -2.64
N PRO A 216 -10.33 2.45 -2.07
CA PRO A 216 -9.66 3.75 -2.08
C PRO A 216 -8.35 3.73 -1.32
N GLY A 217 -7.27 4.19 -1.96
CA GLY A 217 -5.93 4.08 -1.42
C GLY A 217 -5.45 2.63 -1.31
N GLY A 218 -6.03 1.70 -2.07
CA GLY A 218 -5.57 0.32 -2.21
C GLY A 218 -4.40 0.22 -3.20
N VAL A 219 -3.77 -0.95 -3.27
CA VAL A 219 -2.63 -1.17 -4.18
C VAL A 219 -2.99 -0.94 -5.63
N PHE A 220 -4.09 -1.53 -6.12
CA PHE A 220 -4.43 -1.49 -7.53
C PHE A 220 -4.86 -0.08 -7.98
N GLU A 221 -5.55 0.67 -7.10
CA GLU A 221 -5.82 2.10 -7.29
C GLU A 221 -4.53 2.91 -7.42
N THR A 222 -3.56 2.65 -6.55
CA THR A 222 -2.26 3.32 -6.63
C THR A 222 -1.52 2.96 -7.93
N TRP A 223 -1.59 1.71 -8.38
CA TRP A 223 -0.99 1.27 -9.63
C TRP A 223 -1.65 1.94 -10.84
N GLU A 224 -2.98 2.00 -10.88
CA GLU A 224 -3.71 2.71 -11.95
C GLU A 224 -3.30 4.18 -12.01
N LEU A 225 -3.32 4.90 -10.88
CA LEU A 225 -2.91 6.31 -10.81
C LEU A 225 -1.48 6.52 -11.34
N LEU A 226 -0.52 5.72 -10.89
CA LEU A 226 0.88 5.90 -11.30
C LEU A 226 1.10 5.48 -12.74
N SER A 227 0.41 4.44 -13.20
CA SER A 227 0.51 4.01 -14.58
C SER A 227 -0.03 5.06 -15.55
N PHE A 228 -1.11 5.76 -15.17
CA PHE A 228 -1.63 6.90 -15.92
C PHE A 228 -0.62 8.04 -16.00
N LEU A 229 -0.04 8.42 -14.85
CA LEU A 229 0.95 9.50 -14.80
C LEU A 229 2.25 9.17 -15.56
N LEU A 230 2.67 7.90 -15.53
CA LEU A 230 3.96 7.46 -16.07
C LEU A 230 3.86 6.83 -17.46
N GLY A 231 2.66 6.72 -18.03
CA GLY A 231 2.41 6.20 -19.38
C GLY A 231 2.62 4.70 -19.53
N SER A 232 2.20 3.91 -18.53
CA SER A 232 2.35 2.46 -18.46
C SER A 232 1.06 1.70 -18.18
N GLU A 233 -0.09 2.27 -18.57
CA GLU A 233 -1.44 1.76 -18.29
C GLU A 233 -1.68 0.36 -18.87
N GLU A 234 -1.24 0.09 -20.11
CA GLU A 234 -1.42 -1.23 -20.74
C GLU A 234 -0.70 -2.33 -19.96
N HIS A 235 0.57 -2.10 -19.61
CA HIS A 235 1.36 -3.01 -18.78
C HIS A 235 0.71 -3.22 -17.42
N THR A 236 0.33 -2.12 -16.76
CA THR A 236 -0.18 -2.14 -15.39
C THR A 236 -1.55 -2.80 -15.31
N ARG A 237 -2.46 -2.55 -16.25
CA ARG A 237 -3.76 -3.24 -16.32
C ARG A 237 -3.58 -4.75 -16.54
N GLY A 238 -2.61 -5.14 -17.35
CA GLY A 238 -2.24 -6.55 -17.52
C GLY A 238 -1.71 -7.18 -16.23
N LEU A 239 -0.91 -6.43 -15.47
CA LEU A 239 -0.40 -6.87 -14.17
C LEU A 239 -1.52 -6.99 -13.12
N ILE A 240 -2.42 -6.00 -13.03
CA ILE A 240 -3.58 -6.02 -12.12
C ILE A 240 -4.46 -7.23 -12.43
N GLY A 241 -4.86 -7.43 -13.69
CA GLY A 241 -5.70 -8.56 -14.09
C GLY A 241 -5.04 -9.91 -13.77
N TYR A 242 -3.73 -10.04 -13.93
CA TYR A 242 -3.00 -11.23 -13.48
C TYR A 242 -3.09 -11.42 -11.96
N CYS A 243 -2.90 -10.36 -11.16
CA CYS A 243 -2.96 -10.44 -9.70
C CYS A 243 -4.37 -10.80 -9.21
N GLU A 244 -5.41 -10.22 -9.80
CA GLU A 244 -6.81 -10.54 -9.51
C GLU A 244 -7.12 -11.99 -9.84
N ASP A 245 -6.70 -12.49 -11.01
CA ASP A 245 -6.88 -13.89 -11.41
C ASP A 245 -6.21 -14.86 -10.42
N GLU A 246 -5.01 -14.54 -9.96
CA GLU A 246 -4.28 -15.33 -8.97
C GLU A 246 -4.97 -15.31 -7.59
N ILE A 247 -5.45 -14.15 -7.13
CA ILE A 247 -6.26 -14.04 -5.89
C ILE A 247 -7.55 -14.87 -6.02
N HIS A 248 -8.27 -14.75 -7.14
CA HIS A 248 -9.52 -15.48 -7.38
C HIS A 248 -9.31 -16.99 -7.39
N LYS A 249 -8.18 -17.49 -7.94
CA LYS A 249 -7.83 -18.91 -7.90
C LYS A 249 -7.68 -19.41 -6.46
N LEU A 250 -7.01 -18.65 -5.59
CA LEU A 250 -6.90 -18.98 -4.17
C LEU A 250 -8.27 -18.96 -3.48
N GLN A 251 -9.03 -17.88 -3.66
CA GLN A 251 -10.34 -17.70 -3.03
C GLN A 251 -11.36 -18.76 -3.47
N LYS A 252 -11.29 -19.25 -4.70
CA LYS A 252 -12.12 -20.36 -5.17
C LYS A 252 -11.89 -21.64 -4.37
N VAL A 253 -10.67 -21.88 -3.88
CA VAL A 253 -10.39 -23.02 -3.01
C VAL A 253 -10.82 -22.69 -1.58
N THR A 254 -10.40 -21.55 -1.04
CA THR A 254 -10.58 -21.21 0.38
C THR A 254 -12.02 -20.89 0.77
N SER A 255 -12.86 -20.43 -0.17
CA SER A 255 -14.31 -20.23 0.03
C SER A 255 -15.10 -21.53 0.22
N ASN A 256 -14.55 -22.68 -0.21
CA ASN A 256 -15.16 -23.98 0.01
C ASN A 256 -14.78 -24.59 1.37
N ILE A 257 -13.89 -23.94 2.14
CA ILE A 257 -13.45 -24.42 3.46
C ILE A 257 -14.42 -23.89 4.52
N PRO A 258 -15.04 -24.76 5.33
CA PRO A 258 -15.94 -24.33 6.40
C PRO A 258 -15.26 -23.38 7.39
N GLU A 259 -15.99 -22.41 7.94
CA GLU A 259 -15.45 -21.39 8.85
C GLU A 259 -14.84 -21.96 10.14
N GLU A 260 -15.33 -23.13 10.56
CA GLU A 260 -14.82 -23.91 11.69
C GLU A 260 -13.52 -24.66 11.38
N GLU A 261 -13.22 -24.90 10.09
CA GLU A 261 -11.99 -25.56 9.64
C GLU A 261 -10.88 -24.56 9.29
N LYS A 262 -11.22 -23.27 9.14
CA LYS A 262 -10.22 -22.21 8.91
C LYS A 262 -9.38 -21.99 10.17
N PRO A 263 -8.03 -22.04 10.08
CA PRO A 263 -7.17 -21.91 11.25
C PRO A 263 -7.26 -20.51 11.85
N ARG A 264 -7.20 -20.45 13.18
CA ARG A 264 -7.02 -19.22 13.94
C ARG A 264 -5.56 -18.78 13.83
N VAL A 265 -5.32 -17.61 13.26
CA VAL A 265 -3.98 -17.09 12.98
C VAL A 265 -3.70 -15.90 13.88
N TYR A 266 -2.58 -15.94 14.60
CA TYR A 266 -2.04 -14.78 15.29
C TYR A 266 -0.87 -14.21 14.49
N TYR A 267 -1.03 -13.00 13.96
CA TYR A 267 0.04 -12.29 13.29
C TYR A 267 0.77 -11.40 14.30
N SER A 268 2.00 -11.78 14.65
CA SER A 268 2.89 -11.06 15.55
C SER A 268 3.85 -10.16 14.77
N VAL A 269 3.72 -8.84 14.94
CA VAL A 269 4.73 -7.87 14.50
C VAL A 269 5.94 -7.91 15.42
N HIS A 270 5.71 -8.06 16.73
CA HIS A 270 6.76 -8.22 17.72
C HIS A 270 6.16 -8.78 19.01
N THR A 271 6.23 -10.10 19.18
CA THR A 271 5.71 -10.89 20.32
C THR A 271 4.26 -10.58 20.70
N VAL A 272 4.02 -9.46 21.38
CA VAL A 272 2.73 -8.96 21.89
C VAL A 272 2.10 -7.88 21.00
N ARG A 273 2.74 -7.49 19.91
CA ARG A 273 2.18 -6.56 18.93
C ARG A 273 1.43 -7.32 17.85
N ALA A 274 0.10 -7.28 17.92
CA ALA A 274 -0.80 -7.95 17.01
C ALA A 274 -1.08 -7.09 15.78
N MET A 275 -0.92 -7.67 14.59
CA MET A 275 -1.48 -7.10 13.36
C MET A 275 -2.98 -7.41 13.32
N THR A 276 -3.83 -6.39 13.28
CA THR A 276 -5.29 -6.54 13.36
C THR A 276 -5.94 -6.70 11.99
N LYS A 277 -5.29 -6.23 10.91
CA LYS A 277 -5.76 -6.44 9.55
C LYS A 277 -4.60 -6.77 8.61
N TYR A 278 -4.77 -7.84 7.82
CA TYR A 278 -3.81 -8.26 6.82
C TYR A 278 -4.46 -9.20 5.79
N ASP A 279 -4.95 -8.62 4.68
CA ASP A 279 -5.72 -9.34 3.64
C ASP A 279 -5.16 -10.70 3.20
N PRO A 280 -3.83 -10.93 3.10
CA PRO A 280 -3.28 -12.25 2.77
C PRO A 280 -3.75 -13.37 3.71
N ILE A 281 -4.02 -13.09 4.99
CA ILE A 281 -4.57 -14.09 5.92
C ILE A 281 -5.97 -14.51 5.47
N GLN A 282 -6.85 -13.54 5.19
CA GLN A 282 -8.23 -13.82 4.79
C GLN A 282 -8.29 -14.51 3.42
N ILE A 283 -7.50 -14.03 2.44
CA ILE A 283 -7.42 -14.63 1.09
C ILE A 283 -6.95 -16.08 1.15
N ALA A 284 -5.95 -16.36 1.99
CA ALA A 284 -5.43 -17.70 2.26
C ALA A 284 -6.40 -18.60 3.06
N GLY A 285 -7.55 -18.09 3.50
CA GLY A 285 -8.55 -18.85 4.25
C GLY A 285 -8.18 -19.06 5.72
N GLY A 286 -7.44 -18.13 6.32
CA GLY A 286 -7.20 -18.07 7.77
C GLY A 286 -8.13 -17.07 8.47
N ARG A 287 -8.22 -17.16 9.79
CA ARG A 287 -9.00 -16.23 10.64
C ARG A 287 -8.07 -15.48 11.57
N ASN A 288 -7.87 -14.19 11.34
CA ASN A 288 -7.03 -13.37 12.22
C ASN A 288 -7.70 -13.20 13.59
N VAL A 289 -7.07 -13.70 14.65
CA VAL A 289 -7.63 -13.62 16.00
C VAL A 289 -7.68 -12.18 16.55
N ALA A 290 -6.88 -11.28 15.99
CA ALA A 290 -6.81 -9.88 16.42
C ALA A 290 -7.72 -8.94 15.61
N GLU A 291 -8.53 -9.46 14.69
CA GLU A 291 -9.39 -8.65 13.80
C GLU A 291 -10.41 -7.80 14.57
N GLU A 292 -10.91 -8.29 15.71
CA GLU A 292 -11.84 -7.55 16.58
C GLU A 292 -11.23 -6.27 17.19
N LEU A 293 -9.90 -6.16 17.20
CA LEU A 293 -9.18 -4.98 17.67
C LEU A 293 -8.94 -3.95 16.56
N ALA A 294 -9.33 -4.25 15.31
CA ALA A 294 -9.16 -3.33 14.20
C ALA A 294 -9.92 -2.03 14.48
N ASN A 295 -9.21 -0.91 14.33
CA ASN A 295 -9.83 0.40 14.42
C ASN A 295 -10.50 0.72 13.08
N PRO A 296 -11.79 1.13 13.06
CA PRO A 296 -12.43 1.61 11.84
C PRO A 296 -11.80 2.92 11.31
N ALA A 297 -11.05 3.66 12.13
CA ALA A 297 -10.32 4.83 11.68
C ALA A 297 -9.01 4.44 10.98
N PRO A 298 -8.69 5.07 9.84
CA PRO A 298 -7.45 4.81 9.11
C PRO A 298 -6.22 5.11 9.95
N GLY A 299 -5.19 4.30 9.72
CA GLY A 299 -3.84 4.66 10.12
C GLY A 299 -3.23 3.86 11.29
N ARG A 300 -3.96 2.95 11.94
CA ARG A 300 -3.36 2.09 12.98
C ARG A 300 -3.90 0.66 12.90
N VAL A 301 -3.03 -0.26 12.51
CA VAL A 301 -3.35 -1.69 12.29
C VAL A 301 -2.51 -2.63 13.14
N VAL A 302 -1.65 -2.07 13.99
CA VAL A 302 -0.85 -2.82 14.97
C VAL A 302 -1.20 -2.35 16.37
N PHE A 303 -1.54 -3.31 17.24
CA PHE A 303 -1.93 -3.04 18.61
C PHE A 303 -1.16 -3.94 19.57
N GLU A 304 -0.75 -3.37 20.70
CA GLU A 304 -0.18 -4.16 21.78
C GLU A 304 -1.30 -4.89 22.52
N VAL A 305 -1.12 -6.19 22.74
CA VAL A 305 -2.10 -7.05 23.42
C VAL A 305 -1.44 -7.77 24.61
N PRO A 306 -2.15 -7.97 25.72
CA PRO A 306 -1.64 -8.76 26.84
C PRO A 306 -1.33 -10.19 26.43
N LYS A 307 -0.34 -10.84 27.06
CA LYS A 307 -0.01 -12.24 26.80
C LYS A 307 -1.20 -13.17 27.08
N GLU A 308 -1.98 -12.85 28.11
CA GLU A 308 -3.20 -13.56 28.49
C GLU A 308 -4.22 -13.58 27.35
N GLN A 309 -4.36 -12.46 26.61
CA GLN A 309 -5.25 -12.40 25.45
C GLN A 309 -4.79 -13.34 24.33
N ILE A 310 -3.47 -13.42 24.08
CA ILE A 310 -2.91 -14.32 23.07
C ILE A 310 -3.15 -15.78 23.45
N ILE A 311 -3.00 -16.10 24.75
CA ILE A 311 -3.30 -17.43 25.30
C ILE A 311 -4.79 -17.76 25.15
N ASP A 312 -5.68 -16.82 25.48
CA ASP A 312 -7.14 -16.99 25.37
C ASP A 312 -7.59 -17.14 23.92
N TRP A 313 -6.96 -16.43 22.99
CA TRP A 313 -7.17 -16.64 21.57
C TRP A 313 -6.71 -18.02 21.10
N ASN A 314 -5.73 -18.63 21.76
CA ASN A 314 -5.20 -19.96 21.47
C ASN A 314 -5.06 -20.25 19.95
N PRO A 315 -4.21 -19.50 19.23
CA PRO A 315 -4.08 -19.62 17.78
C PRO A 315 -3.59 -21.02 17.35
N ASP A 316 -4.04 -21.46 16.17
CA ASP A 316 -3.58 -22.66 15.48
C ASP A 316 -2.23 -22.44 14.77
N ILE A 317 -1.95 -21.19 14.38
CA ILE A 317 -0.75 -20.77 13.67
C ILE A 317 -0.31 -19.39 14.18
N ILE A 318 0.99 -19.19 14.39
CA ILE A 318 1.58 -17.86 14.65
C ILE A 318 2.43 -17.45 13.45
N MET A 319 2.14 -16.29 12.87
CA MET A 319 3.00 -15.67 11.85
C MET A 319 3.84 -14.58 12.51
N VAL A 320 5.14 -14.56 12.23
CA VAL A 320 6.10 -13.64 12.84
C VAL A 320 6.67 -12.73 11.77
N HIS A 321 6.47 -11.43 11.93
CA HIS A 321 7.06 -10.43 11.04
C HIS A 321 8.60 -10.47 11.11
N ALA A 322 9.24 -10.76 9.98
CA ALA A 322 10.68 -10.67 9.84
C ALA A 322 11.09 -9.22 9.51
N PHE A 323 12.01 -8.67 10.28
CA PHE A 323 12.65 -7.38 9.98
C PHE A 323 14.01 -7.61 9.30
N SER A 324 14.61 -6.56 8.74
CA SER A 324 16.06 -6.54 8.61
C SER A 324 16.65 -6.62 10.02
N GLU A 325 17.53 -7.59 10.25
CA GLU A 325 18.04 -8.04 11.56
C GLU A 325 18.19 -6.96 12.67
N PRO A 326 17.83 -7.29 13.93
CA PRO A 326 17.33 -8.58 14.38
C PRO A 326 15.81 -8.73 14.16
N SER A 327 15.40 -9.83 13.54
CA SER A 327 13.99 -10.25 13.54
C SER A 327 13.58 -10.79 14.92
N PRO A 328 12.31 -10.63 15.35
CA PRO A 328 11.75 -11.36 16.47
C PRO A 328 12.03 -12.85 16.31
N SER A 329 12.60 -13.48 17.33
CA SER A 329 13.01 -14.87 17.20
C SER A 329 11.80 -15.80 17.35
N ILE A 330 11.59 -16.69 16.38
CA ILE A 330 10.64 -17.80 16.55
C ILE A 330 11.00 -18.62 17.79
N GLN A 331 12.31 -18.78 18.08
CA GLN A 331 12.75 -19.51 19.26
C GLN A 331 12.39 -18.80 20.57
N GLU A 332 12.36 -17.47 20.60
CA GLU A 332 11.86 -16.73 21.77
C GLU A 332 10.37 -17.00 21.99
N LEU A 333 9.56 -17.05 20.92
CA LEU A 333 8.14 -17.39 21.01
C LEU A 333 7.91 -18.84 21.43
N LEU A 334 8.68 -19.78 20.87
CA LEU A 334 8.59 -21.21 21.20
C LEU A 334 9.06 -21.51 22.63
N SER A 335 10.04 -20.77 23.15
CA SER A 335 10.60 -20.96 24.50
C SER A 335 9.93 -20.12 25.59
N GLU A 336 9.03 -19.19 25.23
CA GLU A 336 8.30 -18.35 26.16
C GLU A 336 7.44 -19.21 27.11
N PRO A 337 7.71 -19.23 28.43
CA PRO A 337 7.01 -20.12 29.37
C PRO A 337 5.50 -19.89 29.44
N SER A 338 5.05 -18.64 29.23
CA SER A 338 3.62 -18.31 29.23
C SER A 338 2.87 -18.81 27.98
N PHE A 339 3.58 -19.08 26.88
CA PHE A 339 2.99 -19.49 25.61
C PHE A 339 2.93 -21.01 25.42
N GLN A 340 3.44 -21.79 26.37
CA GLN A 340 3.47 -23.26 26.28
C GLN A 340 2.07 -23.91 26.24
N SER A 341 1.00 -23.20 26.61
CA SER A 341 -0.38 -23.70 26.46
C SER A 341 -1.00 -23.39 25.10
N ILE A 342 -0.35 -22.56 24.26
CA ILE A 342 -0.85 -22.19 22.95
C ILE A 342 -0.65 -23.35 21.97
N LYS A 343 -1.70 -23.68 21.22
CA LYS A 343 -1.66 -24.78 20.24
C LYS A 343 -0.56 -24.60 19.19
N ALA A 344 -0.46 -23.43 18.57
CA ALA A 344 0.59 -23.14 17.59
C ALA A 344 2.01 -23.36 18.12
N VAL A 345 2.27 -23.09 19.41
CA VAL A 345 3.59 -23.31 20.03
C VAL A 345 3.84 -24.80 20.26
N ASN A 346 2.84 -25.53 20.78
CA ASN A 346 2.95 -26.98 21.00
C ASN A 346 3.11 -27.78 19.70
N ASP A 347 2.42 -27.35 18.64
CA ASP A 347 2.46 -27.99 17.32
C ASP A 347 3.63 -27.47 16.46
N GLU A 348 4.47 -26.57 17.00
CA GLU A 348 5.57 -25.88 16.30
C GLU A 348 5.14 -25.20 14.98
N ARG A 349 3.90 -24.70 14.93
CA ARG A 349 3.31 -23.97 13.80
C ARG A 349 3.53 -22.46 13.95
N VAL A 350 4.79 -22.08 14.03
CA VAL A 350 5.25 -20.70 14.13
C VAL A 350 6.17 -20.42 12.93
N TYR A 351 5.82 -19.43 12.10
CA TYR A 351 6.48 -19.21 10.81
C TYR A 351 6.84 -17.75 10.59
N TYR A 352 7.98 -17.49 9.95
CA TYR A 352 8.33 -16.17 9.48
C TYR A 352 7.47 -15.77 8.27
N VAL A 353 7.22 -14.47 8.19
CA VAL A 353 6.64 -13.75 7.04
C VAL A 353 7.43 -12.47 6.84
N LYS A 354 7.58 -12.01 5.59
CA LYS A 354 8.21 -10.71 5.34
C LYS A 354 7.34 -9.61 5.93
N GLY A 355 6.04 -9.66 5.67
CA GLY A 355 5.07 -8.76 6.26
C GLY A 355 5.09 -7.30 5.78
N PRO A 356 4.18 -6.48 6.34
CA PRO A 356 3.93 -5.13 5.88
C PRO A 356 4.72 -4.00 6.58
N ILE A 357 5.37 -4.26 7.73
CA ILE A 357 5.90 -3.19 8.58
C ILE A 357 7.21 -2.60 8.06
N SER A 358 7.99 -3.35 7.27
CA SER A 358 9.16 -2.84 6.54
C SER A 358 8.79 -2.19 5.20
N GLY A 359 7.72 -1.38 5.23
CA GLY A 359 7.00 -0.85 4.07
C GLY A 359 6.22 -1.97 3.37
N ILE A 360 4.94 -1.73 3.12
CA ILE A 360 4.12 -2.67 2.36
C ILE A 360 4.75 -2.81 0.98
N ASP A 361 5.07 -4.04 0.62
CA ASP A 361 5.44 -4.37 -0.74
C ASP A 361 4.26 -5.14 -1.30
N PRO A 362 3.42 -4.52 -2.14
CA PRO A 362 2.27 -5.20 -2.69
C PRO A 362 2.63 -6.52 -3.39
N ALA A 363 3.80 -6.55 -4.02
CA ALA A 363 4.31 -7.76 -4.67
C ALA A 363 4.53 -8.88 -3.66
N SER A 364 5.19 -8.56 -2.55
CA SER A 364 5.40 -9.51 -1.45
C SER A 364 4.07 -9.96 -0.82
N SER A 365 3.14 -9.04 -0.54
CA SER A 365 1.84 -9.38 0.07
C SER A 365 1.00 -10.31 -0.83
N LEU A 366 1.09 -10.16 -2.15
CA LEU A 366 0.47 -11.10 -3.09
C LEU A 366 1.12 -12.48 -3.05
N THR A 367 2.45 -12.56 -3.02
CA THR A 367 3.14 -13.86 -2.87
C THR A 367 2.86 -14.52 -1.52
N GLU A 368 2.67 -13.74 -0.45
CA GLU A 368 2.32 -14.26 0.87
C GLU A 368 0.94 -14.91 0.91
N CYS A 369 0.00 -14.53 0.03
CA CYS A 369 -1.29 -15.21 -0.08
C CYS A 369 -1.10 -16.71 -0.39
N PHE A 370 -0.16 -17.05 -1.28
CA PHE A 370 0.16 -18.42 -1.67
C PHE A 370 0.92 -19.18 -0.58
N TYR A 371 1.91 -18.52 0.02
CA TYR A 371 2.66 -19.04 1.16
C TYR A 371 1.73 -19.41 2.33
N MET A 372 0.87 -18.47 2.73
CA MET A 372 -0.10 -18.66 3.79
C MET A 372 -1.14 -19.73 3.42
N ALA A 373 -1.65 -19.75 2.18
CA ALA A 373 -2.63 -20.75 1.75
C ALA A 373 -2.10 -22.18 1.92
N LYS A 374 -0.84 -22.42 1.56
CA LYS A 374 -0.20 -23.73 1.74
C LYS A 374 0.09 -24.08 3.20
N LEU A 375 0.50 -23.11 4.03
CA LEU A 375 0.70 -23.32 5.47
C LEU A 375 -0.62 -23.62 6.20
N PHE A 376 -1.70 -22.95 5.80
CA PHE A 376 -3.00 -23.04 6.45
C PHE A 376 -3.71 -24.32 6.05
N HIS A 377 -3.65 -24.68 4.76
CA HIS A 377 -4.42 -25.76 4.15
C HIS A 377 -3.53 -26.67 3.28
N PRO A 378 -2.54 -27.38 3.85
CA PRO A 378 -1.53 -28.12 3.10
C PRO A 378 -2.10 -29.23 2.20
N GLN A 379 -3.25 -29.81 2.56
CA GLN A 379 -3.91 -30.83 1.74
C GLN A 379 -4.64 -30.21 0.53
N ALA A 380 -5.28 -29.05 0.71
CA ALA A 380 -5.98 -28.35 -0.36
C ALA A 380 -5.02 -27.73 -1.39
N PHE A 381 -3.81 -27.38 -0.95
CA PHE A 381 -2.74 -26.81 -1.78
C PHE A 381 -1.52 -27.72 -1.92
N ALA A 382 -1.74 -29.05 -1.95
CA ALA A 382 -0.65 -30.02 -2.08
C ALA A 382 0.18 -29.84 -3.36
N ASP A 383 -0.48 -29.47 -4.46
CA ASP A 383 0.14 -29.27 -5.78
C ASP A 383 0.72 -27.85 -5.98
N LEU A 384 0.57 -26.95 -5.00
CA LEU A 384 1.10 -25.59 -5.10
C LEU A 384 2.61 -25.59 -4.85
N ASP A 385 3.40 -25.28 -5.87
CA ASP A 385 4.81 -24.92 -5.72
C ASP A 385 4.90 -23.41 -5.39
N VAL A 386 5.13 -23.11 -4.11
CA VAL A 386 5.13 -21.73 -3.59
C VAL A 386 6.33 -20.95 -4.12
N GLU A 387 7.51 -21.57 -4.18
CA GLU A 387 8.72 -20.92 -4.65
C GLU A 387 8.62 -20.58 -6.15
N ALA A 388 8.18 -21.54 -6.96
CA ALA A 388 7.99 -21.32 -8.39
C ALA A 388 6.92 -20.25 -8.67
N LYS A 389 5.78 -20.30 -7.95
CA LYS A 389 4.71 -19.30 -8.08
C LYS A 389 5.19 -17.91 -7.63
N GLY A 390 5.87 -17.83 -6.50
CA GLY A 390 6.45 -16.59 -5.98
C GLY A 390 7.42 -15.96 -6.98
N ASN A 391 8.34 -16.75 -7.56
CA ASN A 391 9.27 -16.27 -8.57
C ASN A 391 8.56 -15.81 -9.86
N GLU A 392 7.52 -16.53 -10.31
CA GLU A 392 6.71 -16.09 -11.46
C GLU A 392 6.09 -14.70 -11.19
N MET A 393 5.49 -14.51 -10.01
CA MET A 393 4.82 -13.26 -9.64
C MET A 393 5.80 -12.11 -9.51
N LEU A 394 6.87 -12.27 -8.74
CA LEU A 394 7.86 -11.21 -8.55
C LEU A 394 8.59 -10.87 -9.86
N LYS A 395 8.79 -11.83 -10.77
CA LYS A 395 9.30 -11.54 -12.11
C LYS A 395 8.35 -10.68 -12.92
N ARG A 396 7.04 -10.92 -12.85
CA ARG A 396 6.05 -10.08 -13.56
C ARG A 396 6.00 -8.66 -13.00
N MET A 397 6.19 -8.50 -11.70
CA MET A 397 6.13 -7.19 -11.01
C MET A 397 7.42 -6.40 -11.14
N TYR A 398 8.59 -7.06 -11.02
CA TYR A 398 9.88 -6.39 -10.95
C TYR A 398 10.83 -6.75 -12.10
N GLY A 399 10.43 -7.62 -13.03
CA GLY A 399 11.23 -7.93 -14.22
C GLY A 399 12.44 -8.85 -13.99
N ALA A 400 12.68 -9.34 -12.77
CA ALA A 400 13.86 -10.15 -12.43
C ALA A 400 13.51 -11.56 -11.89
N ASP A 401 14.36 -12.53 -12.23
CA ASP A 401 14.26 -13.92 -11.78
C ASP A 401 14.82 -14.13 -10.37
N GLY A 402 14.36 -15.19 -9.68
CA GLY A 402 14.95 -15.64 -8.41
C GLY A 402 14.66 -14.75 -7.20
N LEU A 403 13.81 -13.73 -7.36
CA LEU A 403 13.48 -12.77 -6.30
C LEU A 403 12.79 -13.43 -5.10
N TYR A 404 11.90 -14.40 -5.34
CA TYR A 404 11.19 -15.08 -4.24
C TYR A 404 12.10 -16.06 -3.53
N THR A 405 12.93 -16.81 -4.28
CA THR A 405 13.95 -17.69 -3.68
C THR A 405 14.87 -16.90 -2.76
N TRP A 406 15.35 -15.74 -3.22
CA TRP A 406 16.15 -14.86 -2.38
C TRP A 406 15.38 -14.38 -1.14
N MET A 407 14.11 -14.00 -1.30
CA MET A 407 13.26 -13.55 -0.18
C MET A 407 13.01 -14.67 0.84
N GLU A 408 12.78 -15.89 0.37
CA GLU A 408 12.62 -17.10 1.18
C GLU A 408 13.85 -17.32 2.06
N ASP A 409 15.05 -17.28 1.46
CA ASP A 409 16.31 -17.43 2.19
C ASP A 409 16.57 -16.27 3.16
N TYR A 410 16.42 -15.03 2.69
CA TYR A 410 16.78 -13.82 3.45
C TYR A 410 15.88 -13.60 4.68
N TYR A 411 14.59 -13.91 4.57
CA TYR A 411 13.64 -13.79 5.68
C TYR A 411 13.38 -15.11 6.41
N HIS A 412 14.14 -16.17 6.08
CA HIS A 412 14.01 -17.50 6.67
C HIS A 412 12.57 -18.04 6.61
N LEU A 413 11.90 -17.84 5.47
CA LEU A 413 10.55 -18.35 5.26
C LEU A 413 10.57 -19.88 5.23
N TYR A 414 9.45 -20.50 5.59
CA TYR A 414 9.33 -21.95 5.57
C TYR A 414 9.41 -22.49 4.14
N SER A 415 10.35 -23.39 3.87
CA SER A 415 10.53 -24.02 2.56
C SER A 415 9.99 -25.45 2.54
N TRP A 416 9.16 -25.77 1.54
CA TRP A 416 8.67 -27.15 1.30
C TRP A 416 9.60 -27.97 0.43
N ASN A 417 10.54 -27.32 -0.27
CA ASN A 417 11.42 -27.97 -1.25
C ASN A 417 12.73 -28.47 -0.61
N GLY A 418 12.97 -28.16 0.67
CA GLY A 418 14.06 -28.72 1.45
C GLY A 418 15.43 -28.33 0.91
N SER A 419 15.78 -27.05 1.00
CA SER A 419 17.17 -26.60 0.91
C SER A 419 17.42 -25.45 1.87
N VAL A 420 17.55 -25.75 3.16
CA VAL A 420 18.40 -24.94 4.03
C VAL A 420 19.59 -25.83 4.37
N SER A 421 20.76 -25.49 3.83
CA SER A 421 22.02 -26.04 4.30
C SER A 421 22.18 -25.62 5.76
N GLU A 422 22.14 -26.57 6.70
CA GLU A 422 22.40 -26.37 8.13
C GLU A 422 23.85 -25.94 8.47
N ASP A 423 24.65 -25.50 7.50
CA ASP A 423 26.05 -25.12 7.71
C ASP A 423 26.26 -23.62 7.46
N GLU A 424 25.82 -22.79 8.40
CA GLU A 424 26.56 -21.59 8.78
C GLU A 424 26.33 -21.34 10.28
N THR A 425 27.08 -22.07 11.09
CA THR A 425 27.34 -21.71 12.48
C THR A 425 27.83 -20.27 12.51
N LEU A 426 27.04 -19.39 13.12
CA LEU A 426 27.39 -18.01 13.46
C LEU A 426 28.74 -17.98 14.20
N GLU A 427 29.81 -17.59 13.51
CA GLU A 427 30.99 -17.05 14.18
C GLU A 427 30.63 -15.65 14.69
N GLU A 428 30.51 -15.54 16.02
CA GLU A 428 30.48 -14.27 16.74
C GLU A 428 31.68 -13.40 16.36
N GLY A 429 31.43 -12.22 15.78
CA GLY A 429 32.43 -11.14 15.77
C GLY A 429 32.40 -10.24 14.55
N GLY A 430 31.54 -9.20 14.56
CA GLY A 430 31.50 -8.28 13.43
C GLY A 430 30.70 -7.00 13.63
N THR A 431 31.12 -6.15 14.57
CA THR A 431 30.88 -4.69 14.55
C THR A 431 29.43 -4.19 14.68
N LEU A 432 28.92 -4.25 15.91
CA LEU A 432 27.89 -3.34 16.42
C LEU A 432 28.37 -1.89 16.36
N SER A 433 27.98 -1.12 15.34
CA SER A 433 27.71 0.32 15.51
C SER A 433 27.02 0.93 14.30
N ARG A 434 25.95 1.68 14.60
CA ARG A 434 25.15 2.56 13.73
C ARG A 434 23.98 1.89 13.03
N LEU A 435 22.82 1.95 13.70
CA LEU A 435 21.54 2.44 13.16
C LEU A 435 20.59 2.63 14.35
N SER A 436 20.79 3.74 15.07
CA SER A 436 19.88 4.20 16.13
C SER A 436 19.20 5.49 15.68
N SER A 437 18.33 5.39 14.67
CA SER A 437 17.35 6.41 14.31
C SER A 437 16.57 5.92 13.08
N ILE A 438 15.44 5.23 13.26
CA ILE A 438 14.26 5.11 12.35
C ILE A 438 13.23 4.17 13.03
N THR A 439 12.99 4.30 14.34
CA THR A 439 11.89 3.55 14.98
C THR A 439 10.95 4.43 15.80
N SER A 440 11.10 5.76 15.82
CA SER A 440 10.25 6.61 16.66
C SER A 440 8.99 7.18 15.99
N ASN A 441 8.73 6.93 14.70
CA ASN A 441 7.53 7.50 14.02
C ASN A 441 6.67 6.47 13.26
N ILE A 442 6.78 5.17 13.58
CA ILE A 442 5.72 4.17 13.30
C ILE A 442 4.98 3.87 14.62
N PHE A 443 4.56 4.92 15.34
CA PHE A 443 3.95 4.82 16.66
C PHE A 443 2.61 5.53 16.76
#